data_AF-V7EZP0-F1
#
_entry.id   AF-V7EZP0-F1
#
_cell.length_a   1.000
_cell.length_b   1.000
_cell.length_c   1.000
_cell.angle_alpha   90.00
_cell.angle_beta   90.00
_cell.angle_gamma   90.00
#
_symmetry.space_group_name_H-M   'P 1'
#
loop_
_entity.id
_entity.type
_entity.pdbx_description
1 polymer ?
#
loop_
_entity_poly.entity_id
_entity_poly.type
_entity_poly.pdbx_seq_one_letter_code
_entity_poly.pdbx_strand_id
1 'polypeptide(L)'
;MESQLPEGPRKKFLGEALDCFGVDAHRATMIMMWLLTLDHLFEFILAKHLPAFNAVLAKNTDRRVRITSVAARDDFAEIPEGKFIEFCRSAGIISNDARKILDDKLGTRNSAAHPSTISFTRAKVVDFAEDLFNNVMLKYPL
;
A
#
# COMPACT_ATOMS: atom_id res chain seq x y z
N MET A 1 -16.39 -3.31 -4.10
CA MET A 1 -15.26 -3.26 -3.15
C MET A 1 -15.75 -2.93 -1.74
N GLU A 2 -16.49 -1.84 -1.52
CA GLU A 2 -16.91 -1.40 -0.17
C GLU A 2 -17.69 -2.41 0.67
N SER A 3 -18.56 -3.22 0.06
CA SER A 3 -19.32 -4.25 0.77
C SER A 3 -18.47 -5.35 1.39
N GLN A 4 -17.20 -5.47 0.98
CA GLN A 4 -16.26 -6.47 1.49
C GLN A 4 -15.43 -5.95 2.69
N LEU A 5 -15.58 -4.67 3.07
CA LEU A 5 -14.93 -4.11 4.25
C LEU A 5 -15.96 -3.90 5.38
N PRO A 6 -15.57 -4.12 6.64
CA PRO A 6 -16.42 -3.79 7.79
C PRO A 6 -16.61 -2.27 7.88
N GLU A 7 -17.67 -1.84 8.56
CA GLU A 7 -17.89 -0.43 8.88
C GLU A 7 -16.70 0.16 9.65
N GLY A 8 -16.26 1.36 9.27
CA GLY A 8 -15.14 2.01 9.93
C GLY A 8 -14.38 3.00 9.04
N PRO A 9 -13.29 3.58 9.56
CA PRO A 9 -12.49 4.58 8.84
C PRO A 9 -11.99 4.09 7.48
N ARG A 10 -11.56 2.83 7.38
CA ARG A 10 -11.07 2.23 6.13
C ARG A 10 -12.12 2.18 5.03
N LYS A 11 -13.35 1.77 5.37
CA LYS A 11 -14.47 1.74 4.42
C LYS A 11 -14.84 3.14 3.95
N LYS A 12 -14.84 4.12 4.87
CA LYS A 12 -15.07 5.54 4.53
C LYS A 12 -14.00 6.07 3.57
N PHE A 13 -12.72 5.79 3.83
CA PHE A 13 -11.63 6.22 2.96
C PHE A 13 -11.67 5.55 1.58
N LEU A 14 -12.09 4.27 1.50
CA LEU A 14 -12.38 3.62 0.23
C LEU A 14 -13.53 4.31 -0.52
N GLY A 15 -14.59 4.71 0.18
CA GLY A 15 -15.69 5.48 -0.38
C GLY A 15 -15.21 6.79 -1.02
N GLU A 16 -14.37 7.55 -0.32
CA GLU A 16 -13.78 8.79 -0.86
C GLU A 16 -12.93 8.53 -2.13
N ALA A 17 -12.19 7.41 -2.17
CA ALA A 17 -11.43 7.00 -3.35
C ALA A 17 -12.36 6.66 -4.54
N LEU A 18 -13.51 6.03 -4.27
CA LEU A 18 -14.51 5.70 -5.28
C LEU A 18 -15.30 6.93 -5.74
N ASP A 19 -15.52 7.91 -4.87
CA ASP A 19 -16.09 9.21 -5.25
C ASP A 19 -15.18 9.92 -6.25
N CYS A 20 -13.86 9.92 -6.02
CA CYS A 20 -12.88 10.43 -6.98
C CYS A 20 -12.98 9.70 -8.32
N PHE A 21 -13.16 8.37 -8.30
CA PHE A 21 -13.31 7.57 -9.50
C PHE A 21 -14.62 7.88 -10.25
N GLY A 22 -15.68 8.20 -9.53
CA GLY A 22 -17.00 8.57 -10.08
C GLY A 22 -16.98 9.86 -10.88
N VAL A 23 -16.08 10.79 -10.56
CA VAL A 23 -15.91 12.08 -11.26
C VAL A 23 -14.69 12.11 -12.19
N ASP A 24 -14.15 10.94 -12.55
CA ASP A 24 -12.97 10.76 -13.40
C ASP A 24 -11.69 11.47 -12.88
N ALA A 25 -11.60 11.69 -11.56
CA ALA A 25 -10.37 12.11 -10.88
C ALA A 25 -9.41 10.91 -10.72
N HIS A 26 -8.94 10.39 -11.85
CA HIS A 26 -8.17 9.15 -11.96
C HIS A 26 -6.88 9.14 -11.12
N ARG A 27 -6.08 10.22 -11.18
CA ARG A 27 -4.85 10.33 -10.38
C ARG A 27 -5.13 10.31 -8.88
N ALA A 28 -6.17 11.02 -8.45
CA ALA A 28 -6.60 11.04 -7.05
C ALA A 28 -7.03 9.64 -6.59
N THR A 29 -7.85 8.95 -7.39
CA THR A 29 -8.27 7.56 -7.13
C THR A 29 -7.06 6.65 -6.88
N MET A 30 -6.06 6.69 -7.77
CA MET A 30 -4.86 5.84 -7.65
C MET A 30 -4.03 6.17 -6.40
N ILE A 31 -3.87 7.46 -6.09
CA ILE A 31 -3.16 7.88 -4.87
C ILE A 31 -3.89 7.38 -3.62
N MET A 32 -5.21 7.56 -3.56
CA MET A 32 -6.00 7.13 -2.40
C MET A 32 -6.02 5.61 -2.25
N MET A 33 -6.20 4.84 -3.33
CA MET A 33 -6.12 3.38 -3.27
C MET A 33 -4.74 2.88 -2.80
N TRP A 34 -3.66 3.56 -3.20
CA TRP A 34 -2.31 3.25 -2.73
C TRP A 34 -2.16 3.51 -1.23
N LEU A 35 -2.56 4.70 -0.76
CA LEU A 35 -2.50 5.07 0.66
C LEU A 35 -3.30 4.11 1.54
N LEU A 36 -4.52 3.76 1.09
CA LEU A 36 -5.38 2.79 1.76
C LEU A 36 -4.71 1.42 1.89
N THR A 37 -3.99 0.98 0.85
CA THR A 37 -3.31 -0.31 0.84
C THR A 37 -2.11 -0.33 1.78
N LEU A 38 -1.32 0.75 1.81
CA LEU A 38 -0.20 0.85 2.74
C LEU A 38 -0.68 0.92 4.19
N ASP A 39 -1.69 1.73 4.48
CA ASP A 39 -2.29 1.81 5.82
C ASP A 39 -2.79 0.44 6.29
N HIS A 40 -3.48 -0.29 5.41
CA HIS A 40 -3.89 -1.66 5.67
C HIS A 40 -2.72 -2.59 6.03
N LEU A 41 -1.61 -2.53 5.26
CA LEU A 41 -0.43 -3.34 5.55
C LEU A 41 0.27 -2.92 6.85
N PHE A 42 0.32 -1.62 7.17
CA PHE A 42 0.86 -1.14 8.43
C PHE A 42 0.10 -1.71 9.62
N GLU A 43 -1.23 -1.62 9.59
CA GLU A 43 -2.08 -2.19 10.64
C GLU A 43 -1.95 -3.72 10.72
N PHE A 44 -1.88 -4.41 9.57
CA PHE A 44 -1.67 -5.86 9.52
C PHE A 44 -0.34 -6.27 10.16
N ILE A 45 0.73 -5.52 9.89
CA ILE A 45 2.04 -5.75 10.50
C ILE A 45 1.99 -5.50 12.01
N LEU A 46 1.48 -4.34 12.44
CA LEU A 46 1.38 -4.00 13.86
C LEU A 46 0.58 -5.03 14.66
N ALA A 47 -0.52 -5.52 14.08
CA ALA A 47 -1.40 -6.48 14.75
C ALA A 47 -0.83 -7.90 14.79
N LYS A 48 -0.17 -8.38 13.72
CA LYS A 48 0.13 -9.81 13.54
C LYS A 48 1.59 -10.15 13.29
N HIS A 49 2.40 -9.23 12.78
CA HIS A 49 3.73 -9.56 12.23
C HIS A 49 4.86 -8.64 12.71
N LEU A 50 4.60 -7.78 13.69
CA LEU A 50 5.56 -6.78 14.16
C LEU A 50 6.94 -7.38 14.55
N PRO A 51 7.03 -8.50 15.32
CA PRO A 51 8.31 -9.09 15.63
C PRO A 51 9.09 -9.57 14.39
N ALA A 52 8.39 -10.18 13.43
CA ALA A 52 9.01 -10.68 12.19
C ALA A 52 9.50 -9.53 11.30
N PHE A 53 8.70 -8.47 11.17
CA PHE A 53 9.07 -7.26 10.43
C PHE A 53 10.31 -6.59 11.05
N ASN A 54 10.30 -6.38 12.37
CA ASN A 54 11.40 -5.75 13.09
C ASN A 54 12.70 -6.58 13.03
N ALA A 55 12.61 -7.91 13.03
CA ALA A 55 13.79 -8.77 12.87
C ALA A 55 14.51 -8.59 11.52
N VAL A 56 13.76 -8.26 10.45
CA VAL A 56 14.33 -7.93 9.14
C VAL A 56 14.82 -6.49 9.11
N LEU A 57 14.03 -5.54 9.61
CA LEU A 57 14.37 -4.12 9.65
C LEU A 57 15.68 -3.87 10.42
N ALA A 58 15.88 -4.53 11.56
CA ALA A 58 17.09 -4.38 12.37
C ALA A 58 18.38 -4.82 11.65
N LYS A 59 18.27 -5.65 10.60
CA LYS A 59 19.41 -6.11 9.78
C LYS A 59 19.63 -5.26 8.53
N ASN A 60 18.79 -4.25 8.29
CA ASN A 60 18.91 -3.41 7.10
C ASN A 60 20.18 -2.56 7.16
N THR A 61 20.89 -2.50 6.04
CA THR A 61 22.10 -1.69 5.86
C THR A 61 21.89 -0.47 4.96
N ASP A 62 20.69 -0.31 4.38
CA ASP A 62 20.35 0.85 3.55
C ASP A 62 20.22 2.10 4.43
N ARG A 63 21.13 3.05 4.24
CA ARG A 63 21.23 4.30 5.02
C ARG A 63 20.04 5.24 4.85
N ARG A 64 19.17 5.00 3.87
CA ARG A 64 17.93 5.78 3.70
C ARG A 64 16.89 5.43 4.76
N VAL A 65 17.00 4.26 5.40
CA VAL A 65 16.15 3.85 6.51
C VAL A 65 16.91 4.11 7.81
N ARG A 66 16.42 5.05 8.63
CA ARG A 66 17.14 5.52 9.83
C ARG A 66 16.76 4.78 11.11
N ILE A 67 15.63 4.07 11.07
CA ILE A 67 15.12 3.29 12.19
C ILE A 67 15.51 1.81 12.08
N THR A 68 15.64 1.14 13.22
CA THR A 68 15.93 -0.30 13.29
C THR A 68 14.76 -1.12 13.79
N SER A 69 13.69 -0.46 14.26
CA SER A 69 12.45 -1.08 14.70
C SER A 69 11.28 -0.11 14.52
N VAL A 70 10.11 -0.66 14.24
CA VAL A 70 8.81 0.02 14.33
C VAL A 70 8.18 -0.29 15.69
N ALA A 71 7.63 0.73 16.34
CA ALA A 71 6.85 0.63 17.57
C ALA A 71 5.42 1.15 17.38
N ALA A 72 5.23 2.13 16.50
CA ALA A 72 3.94 2.72 16.18
C ALA A 72 3.76 2.93 14.67
N ARG A 73 2.52 3.20 14.25
CA ARG A 73 2.16 3.41 12.83
C ARG A 73 3.03 4.49 12.16
N ASP A 74 3.30 5.58 12.85
CA ASP A 74 4.00 6.72 12.25
C ASP A 74 5.48 6.41 11.94
N ASP A 75 6.07 5.40 12.58
CA ASP A 75 7.45 4.98 12.30
C ASP A 75 7.61 4.44 10.87
N PHE A 76 6.54 3.94 10.25
CA PHE A 76 6.59 3.49 8.85
C PHE A 76 6.93 4.63 7.88
N ALA A 77 6.67 5.89 8.24
CA ALA A 77 7.03 7.05 7.42
C ALA A 77 8.56 7.22 7.26
N GLU A 78 9.36 6.65 8.17
CA GLU A 78 10.83 6.65 8.12
C GLU A 78 11.39 5.59 7.14
N ILE A 79 10.52 4.81 6.48
CA ILE A 79 10.89 3.75 5.55
C ILE A 79 10.40 4.11 4.14
N PRO A 80 11.29 4.26 3.14
CA PRO A 80 10.87 4.41 1.76
C PRO A 80 10.00 3.23 1.32
N GLU A 81 8.87 3.49 0.65
CA GLU A 81 7.87 2.46 0.36
C GLU A 81 8.41 1.24 -0.39
N GLY A 82 9.32 1.45 -1.35
CA GLY A 82 10.00 0.34 -2.04
C GLY A 82 10.78 -0.55 -1.07
N LYS A 83 11.44 0.04 -0.06
CA LYS A 83 12.13 -0.72 1.01
C LYS A 83 11.14 -1.40 1.94
N PHE A 84 10.03 -0.75 2.26
CA PHE A 84 8.96 -1.34 3.06
C PHE A 84 8.42 -2.62 2.40
N ILE A 85 8.13 -2.60 1.10
CA ILE A 85 7.66 -3.77 0.34
C ILE A 85 8.68 -4.91 0.40
N GLU A 86 9.97 -4.61 0.20
CA GLU A 86 11.04 -5.60 0.29
C GLU A 86 11.15 -6.19 1.71
N PHE A 87 11.03 -5.37 2.76
CA PHE A 87 11.04 -5.88 4.14
C PHE A 87 9.85 -6.79 4.42
N CYS A 88 8.65 -6.45 3.96
CA CYS A 88 7.48 -7.32 4.07
C CYS A 88 7.74 -8.68 3.41
N ARG A 89 8.36 -8.69 2.23
CA ARG A 89 8.68 -9.91 1.50
C ARG A 89 9.76 -10.73 2.22
N SER A 90 10.84 -10.09 2.66
CA SER A 90 11.94 -10.73 3.39
C SER A 90 11.49 -11.30 4.75
N ALA A 91 10.52 -10.67 5.39
CA ALA A 91 9.92 -11.13 6.64
C ALA A 91 8.89 -12.27 6.43
N GLY A 92 8.57 -12.61 5.17
CA GLY A 92 7.57 -13.63 4.84
C GLY A 92 6.13 -13.20 5.10
N ILE A 93 5.88 -11.89 5.26
CA ILE A 93 4.57 -11.31 5.57
C ILE A 93 3.70 -11.28 4.30
N ILE A 94 4.32 -11.01 3.15
CA ILE A 94 3.68 -11.05 1.85
C ILE A 94 4.36 -12.05 0.92
N SER A 95 3.61 -12.58 -0.04
CA SER A 95 4.15 -13.46 -1.09
C SER A 95 5.02 -12.69 -2.09
N ASN A 96 5.83 -13.43 -2.85
CA ASN A 96 6.63 -12.83 -3.92
C ASN A 96 5.78 -12.18 -5.03
N ASP A 97 4.60 -12.74 -5.30
CA ASP A 97 3.71 -12.19 -6.32
C ASP A 97 3.02 -10.91 -5.84
N ALA A 98 2.62 -10.85 -4.56
CA ALA A 98 2.13 -9.60 -3.97
C ALA A 98 3.22 -8.52 -3.94
N ARG A 99 4.48 -8.88 -3.65
CA ARG A 99 5.63 -7.96 -3.78
C ARG A 99 5.74 -7.40 -5.19
N LYS A 100 5.64 -8.23 -6.23
CA LYS A 100 5.68 -7.78 -7.64
C LYS A 100 4.52 -6.84 -7.99
N ILE A 101 3.32 -7.15 -7.54
CA ILE A 101 2.14 -6.29 -7.74
C ILE A 101 2.36 -4.93 -7.07
N LEU A 102 2.76 -4.92 -5.80
CA LEU A 102 3.03 -3.68 -5.06
C LEU A 102 4.12 -2.83 -5.71
N ASP A 103 5.18 -3.45 -6.22
CA ASP A 103 6.29 -2.78 -6.90
C ASP A 103 5.84 -2.13 -8.24
N ASP A 104 5.05 -2.85 -9.04
CA ASP A 104 4.43 -2.31 -10.27
C ASP A 104 3.48 -1.14 -9.97
N LYS A 105 2.60 -1.31 -8.98
CA LYS A 105 1.64 -0.26 -8.60
C LYS A 105 2.34 0.93 -7.95
N LEU A 106 3.43 0.74 -7.20
CA LEU A 106 4.27 1.84 -6.71
C LEU A 106 4.81 2.69 -7.86
N GLY A 107 5.37 2.06 -8.90
CA GLY A 107 5.85 2.78 -10.09
C GLY A 107 4.74 3.55 -10.81
N THR A 108 3.56 2.93 -10.93
CA THR A 108 2.38 3.56 -11.52
C THR A 108 1.91 4.75 -10.67
N ARG A 109 1.84 4.61 -9.34
CA ARG A 109 1.46 5.67 -8.40
C ARG A 109 2.43 6.84 -8.45
N ASN A 110 3.74 6.58 -8.48
CA ASN A 110 4.77 7.61 -8.61
C ASN A 110 4.56 8.47 -9.86
N SER A 111 4.17 7.83 -10.97
CA SER A 111 3.83 8.53 -12.22
C SER A 111 2.54 9.35 -12.13
N ALA A 112 1.56 8.86 -11.35
CA ALA A 112 0.29 9.54 -11.11
C ALA A 112 0.41 10.75 -10.15
N ALA A 113 1.36 10.69 -9.21
CA ALA A 113 1.59 11.71 -8.18
C ALA A 113 2.22 13.01 -8.69
N HIS A 114 2.75 13.02 -9.91
CA HIS A 114 3.34 14.20 -10.53
C HIS A 114 2.54 14.62 -11.79
N PRO A 115 2.36 15.92 -12.05
CA PRO A 115 1.82 16.41 -13.31
C PRO A 115 2.75 15.97 -14.45
N SER A 116 2.40 14.88 -15.09
CA SER A 116 3.18 14.21 -16.14
C SER A 116 2.36 14.14 -17.43
N THR A 117 3.04 13.90 -18.55
CA THR A 117 2.38 13.69 -19.85
C THR A 117 1.62 12.36 -19.94
N ILE A 118 1.71 11.53 -18.90
CA ILE A 118 1.04 10.23 -18.83
C ILE A 118 -0.46 10.46 -18.62
N SER A 119 -1.26 9.87 -19.52
CA SER A 119 -2.70 9.77 -19.36
C SER A 119 -3.06 8.48 -18.61
N PHE A 120 -3.92 8.60 -17.60
CA PHE A 120 -4.44 7.48 -16.84
C PHE A 120 -5.88 7.26 -17.24
N THR A 121 -6.16 6.20 -17.98
CA THR A 121 -7.52 5.86 -18.41
C THR A 121 -8.31 5.23 -17.29
N ARG A 122 -9.63 5.28 -17.36
CA ARG A 122 -10.53 4.59 -16.43
C ARG A 122 -10.18 3.10 -16.26
N ALA A 123 -9.89 2.40 -17.36
CA ALA A 123 -9.47 1.00 -17.33
C ALA A 123 -8.16 0.78 -16.54
N LYS A 124 -7.18 1.67 -16.69
CA LYS A 124 -5.92 1.59 -15.93
C LYS A 124 -6.13 1.83 -14.43
N VAL A 125 -7.07 2.71 -14.07
CA VAL A 125 -7.44 2.97 -12.66
C VAL A 125 -8.15 1.76 -12.05
N VAL A 126 -9.05 1.12 -12.79
CA VAL A 126 -9.74 -0.12 -12.35
C VAL A 126 -8.72 -1.24 -12.12
N ASP A 127 -7.83 -1.50 -13.07
CA ASP A 127 -6.73 -2.47 -12.94
C ASP A 127 -5.89 -2.19 -11.68
N PHE A 128 -5.51 -0.93 -11.47
CA PHE A 128 -4.75 -0.51 -10.30
C PHE A 128 -5.49 -0.79 -8.99
N ALA A 129 -6.77 -0.39 -8.90
CA ALA A 129 -7.58 -0.54 -7.71
C ALA A 129 -7.87 -2.01 -7.40
N GLU A 130 -8.21 -2.81 -8.41
CA GLU A 130 -8.54 -4.23 -8.26
C GLU A 130 -7.34 -5.06 -7.83
N ASP A 131 -6.16 -4.80 -8.38
CA ASP A 131 -4.94 -5.50 -7.97
C ASP A 131 -4.60 -5.24 -6.50
N LEU A 132 -4.63 -3.97 -6.08
CA LEU A 132 -4.37 -3.63 -4.68
C LEU A 132 -5.44 -4.20 -3.74
N PHE A 133 -6.71 -4.08 -4.12
CA PHE A 133 -7.79 -4.55 -3.26
C PHE A 133 -7.83 -6.08 -3.15
N ASN A 134 -7.85 -6.79 -4.27
CA ASN A 134 -8.02 -8.24 -4.28
C ASN A 134 -6.74 -8.99 -3.92
N ASN A 135 -5.59 -8.56 -4.46
CA ASN A 135 -4.34 -9.30 -4.33
C ASN A 135 -3.49 -8.87 -3.13
N VAL A 136 -3.85 -7.77 -2.47
CA VAL A 136 -3.21 -7.30 -1.24
C VAL A 136 -4.22 -7.23 -0.09
N MET A 137 -5.18 -6.31 -0.14
CA MET A 137 -6.03 -6.03 1.04
C MET A 137 -6.88 -7.23 1.48
N LEU A 138 -7.53 -7.94 0.55
CA LEU A 138 -8.32 -9.12 0.89
C LEU A 138 -7.46 -10.35 1.21
N LYS A 139 -6.23 -10.38 0.69
CA LYS A 139 -5.31 -11.51 0.87
C LYS A 139 -4.57 -11.48 2.21
N TYR A 140 -4.40 -10.29 2.80
CA TYR A 140 -3.70 -10.08 4.07
C TYR A 140 -4.62 -9.46 5.14
N PRO A 141 -5.70 -10.16 5.55
CA PRO A 141 -6.73 -9.56 6.39
C PRO A 141 -6.24 -9.23 7.82
N LEU A 142 -6.80 -8.16 8.40
CA LEU A 142 -6.63 -7.82 9.81
C LEU A 142 -7.13 -8.89 10.77
#